data_AF-A0A2J8JHD5-F1
#
_entry.id   AF-A0A2J8JHD5-F1
#
_cell.length_a   1.000
_cell.length_b   1.000
_cell.length_c   1.000
_cell.angle_alpha   90.00
_cell.angle_beta   90.00
_cell.angle_gamma   90.00
#
_symmetry.space_group_name_H-M   'P 1'
#
loop_
_entity.id
_entity.type
_entity.pdbx_description
1 polymer ?
#
loop_
_entity_poly.entity_id
_entity_poly.type
_entity_poly.pdbx_seq_one_letter_code
_entity_poly.pdbx_strand_id
1 'polypeptide(L)'
;RAQGAGSRAAAASSPAAGEPLQRERRAGAECGLARQVRAEVTKWIRVNRRPRKRKRREKEEVFEKLLPDQLVLLLEHLLEQKTLSPRTLQSLQRTYHLQDQDAEVRHRWCELIVKHKFTKAYKSVERFLQEDQAMGVYLYGELMVSEDARQQQLARRCFERTKEQMDRSSAQVVAEMLF
;
A
#
# COMPACT_ATOMS: atom_id res chain seq x y z
N ARG A 1 -41.71 10.13 61.51
CA ARG A 1 -42.27 11.17 60.62
C ARG A 1 -41.10 11.87 59.94
N ALA A 2 -41.06 11.83 58.60
CA ALA A 2 -40.18 12.56 57.66
C ALA A 2 -38.66 12.31 57.77
N GLN A 3 -37.99 11.63 56.82
CA GLN A 3 -37.49 12.13 55.51
C GLN A 3 -36.38 13.19 55.69
N GLY A 4 -35.20 13.13 55.08
CA GLY A 4 -34.67 12.29 54.00
C GLY A 4 -33.21 12.69 53.68
N ALA A 5 -32.70 12.08 52.60
CA ALA A 5 -31.43 12.33 51.89
C ALA A 5 -30.13 12.08 52.70
N GLY A 6 -29.22 11.16 52.35
CA GLY A 6 -28.87 10.62 51.05
C GLY A 6 -27.80 11.50 50.37
N SER A 7 -26.51 11.18 50.57
CA SER A 7 -25.44 11.41 49.58
C SER A 7 -24.11 10.82 50.11
N ARG A 8 -23.75 9.60 49.69
CA ARG A 8 -22.75 9.31 48.64
C ARG A 8 -21.33 9.77 48.97
N ALA A 9 -20.48 8.78 49.24
CA ALA A 9 -19.03 8.88 49.23
C ALA A 9 -18.55 9.54 47.93
N ALA A 10 -17.79 10.64 48.06
CA ALA A 10 -17.06 11.22 46.96
C ALA A 10 -15.86 10.31 46.66
N ALA A 11 -16.00 9.49 45.62
CA ALA A 11 -14.90 8.77 45.00
C ALA A 11 -13.84 9.79 44.55
N ALA A 12 -12.59 9.54 44.92
CA ALA A 12 -11.43 10.21 44.35
C ALA A 12 -11.43 9.96 42.83
N SER A 13 -11.70 11.00 42.06
CA SER A 13 -11.49 11.02 40.63
C SER A 13 -9.98 11.12 40.35
N SER A 14 -9.35 9.97 40.07
CA SER A 14 -8.08 9.92 39.35
C SER A 14 -8.21 10.72 38.03
N PRO A 15 -7.21 11.51 37.62
CA PRO A 15 -7.29 12.22 36.36
C PRO A 15 -7.26 11.19 35.21
N ALA A 16 -8.32 11.20 34.41
CA ALA A 16 -8.40 10.43 33.19
C ALA A 16 -7.30 10.90 32.23
N ALA A 17 -6.38 10.00 31.90
CA ALA A 17 -5.48 10.18 30.77
C ALA A 17 -6.35 10.32 29.51
N GLY A 18 -6.30 11.50 28.88
CA GLY A 18 -6.98 11.75 27.60
C GLY A 18 -7.75 13.05 27.50
N GLU A 19 -7.18 14.18 27.97
CA GLU A 19 -7.59 15.46 27.38
C GLU A 19 -7.16 15.48 25.90
N PRO A 20 -8.03 15.86 24.96
CA PRO A 20 -7.70 15.85 23.56
C PRO A 20 -6.73 17.00 23.26
N LEU A 21 -5.49 16.67 22.94
CA LEU A 21 -4.54 17.50 22.17
C LEU A 21 -5.09 17.75 20.74
N GLN A 22 -6.32 18.24 20.62
CA GLN A 22 -7.05 18.47 19.36
C GLN A 22 -6.98 19.92 18.87
N ARG A 23 -6.22 20.83 19.51
CA ARG A 23 -6.21 22.25 19.09
C ARG A 23 -4.88 22.88 18.68
N GLU A 24 -3.72 22.23 18.85
CA GLU A 24 -2.42 22.81 18.43
C GLU A 24 -1.69 22.04 17.30
N ARG A 25 -2.18 20.88 16.87
CA ARG A 25 -1.62 20.15 15.70
C ARG A 25 -2.30 20.48 14.36
N ARG A 26 -2.96 21.63 14.26
CA ARG A 26 -3.69 22.07 13.05
C ARG A 26 -3.37 23.52 12.68
N ALA A 27 -2.10 23.89 12.56
CA ALA A 27 -1.63 25.01 11.72
C ALA A 27 -0.11 25.17 11.86
N GLY A 28 0.67 24.79 10.85
CA GLY A 28 2.08 25.24 10.75
C GLY A 28 3.05 24.28 10.06
N ALA A 29 2.80 22.98 10.09
CA ALA A 29 3.66 21.99 9.45
C ALA A 29 2.83 20.86 8.85
N GLU A 30 2.27 21.09 7.67
CA GLU A 30 2.32 19.97 6.74
C GLU A 30 3.80 19.63 6.55
N CYS A 31 4.24 18.50 7.12
CA CYS A 31 5.62 18.02 7.06
C CYS A 31 6.17 18.19 5.64
N GLY A 32 7.34 18.80 5.46
CA GLY A 32 7.92 19.07 4.13
C GLY A 32 7.99 17.81 3.25
N LEU A 33 8.22 16.65 3.87
CA LEU A 33 8.21 15.34 3.22
C LEU A 33 6.83 14.97 2.67
N ALA A 34 5.75 15.25 3.40
CA ALA A 34 4.39 15.00 2.94
C ALA A 34 3.99 15.92 1.78
N ARG A 35 4.45 17.18 1.79
CA ARG A 35 4.28 18.09 0.65
C ARG A 35 5.03 17.61 -0.59
N GLN A 36 6.25 17.10 -0.41
CA GLN A 36 7.04 16.51 -1.48
C GLN A 36 6.33 15.30 -2.10
N VAL A 37 5.85 14.35 -1.28
CA VAL A 37 5.10 13.19 -1.77
C VAL A 37 3.85 13.64 -2.54
N ARG A 38 3.08 14.61 -2.04
CA ARG A 38 1.90 15.16 -2.76
C ARG A 38 2.26 15.77 -4.11
N ALA A 39 3.38 16.47 -4.20
CA ALA A 39 3.88 17.01 -5.46
C ALA A 39 4.24 15.88 -6.44
N GLU A 40 4.94 14.85 -5.99
CA GLU A 40 5.28 13.67 -6.80
C GLU A 40 4.03 12.91 -7.27
N VAL A 41 3.05 12.69 -6.39
CA VAL A 41 1.75 12.09 -6.75
C VAL A 41 1.09 12.89 -7.88
N THR A 42 1.08 14.22 -7.76
CA THR A 42 0.48 15.10 -8.78
C THR A 42 1.19 14.99 -10.13
N LYS A 43 2.53 14.90 -10.15
CA LYS A 43 3.32 14.65 -11.36
C LYS A 43 2.96 13.30 -11.98
N TRP A 44 2.92 12.23 -11.19
CA TRP A 44 2.58 10.89 -11.69
C TRP A 44 1.17 10.77 -12.25
N ILE A 45 0.18 11.38 -11.59
CA ILE A 45 -1.20 11.45 -12.10
C ILE A 45 -1.25 12.19 -13.44
N ARG A 46 -0.49 13.28 -13.58
CA ARG A 46 -0.39 14.03 -14.84
C ARG A 46 0.21 13.17 -15.94
N VAL A 47 1.34 12.49 -15.69
CA VAL A 47 1.98 11.56 -16.65
C VAL A 47 1.02 10.46 -17.07
N ASN A 48 0.26 9.92 -16.13
CA ASN A 48 -0.71 8.87 -16.38
C ASN A 48 -1.84 9.28 -17.34
N ARG A 49 -2.23 10.55 -17.30
CA ARG A 49 -3.29 11.11 -18.16
C ARG A 49 -2.79 11.57 -19.53
N ARG A 50 -1.47 11.56 -19.80
CA ARG A 50 -0.92 12.13 -21.03
C ARG A 50 -1.33 11.34 -22.29
N PRO A 51 -1.87 11.99 -23.34
CA PRO A 51 -2.25 11.32 -24.59
C PRO A 51 -1.05 10.75 -25.34
N ARG A 52 -1.21 9.55 -25.91
CA ARG A 52 -0.15 8.81 -26.64
C ARG A 52 0.46 9.55 -27.86
N LYS A 53 -0.22 10.54 -28.46
CA LYS A 53 0.18 11.17 -29.74
C LYS A 53 1.10 12.40 -29.62
N ARG A 54 1.28 12.99 -28.43
CA ARG A 54 2.21 14.12 -28.24
C ARG A 54 3.63 13.60 -28.06
N LYS A 55 4.30 13.29 -29.18
CA LYS A 55 5.70 12.81 -29.23
C LYS A 55 6.71 13.93 -29.59
N ARG A 56 6.34 15.20 -29.41
CA ARG A 56 7.13 16.34 -29.88
C ARG A 56 7.74 17.08 -28.68
N ARG A 57 8.99 16.74 -28.35
CA ARG A 57 9.88 17.43 -27.40
C ARG A 57 9.20 17.82 -26.07
N GLU A 58 9.05 16.88 -25.15
CA GLU A 58 8.66 17.22 -23.78
C GLU A 58 9.89 17.12 -22.87
N LYS A 59 10.10 18.14 -22.02
CA LYS A 59 11.03 18.07 -20.88
C LYS A 59 10.71 16.80 -20.12
N GLU A 60 11.69 15.92 -19.96
CA GLU A 60 11.60 14.76 -19.08
C GLU A 60 11.17 15.28 -17.71
N GLU A 61 10.02 14.80 -17.20
CA GLU A 61 9.60 15.20 -15.87
C GLU A 61 10.68 14.73 -14.90
N VAL A 62 11.30 15.67 -14.19
CA VAL A 62 12.29 15.36 -13.18
C VAL A 62 11.54 14.92 -11.94
N PHE A 63 11.74 13.65 -11.59
CA PHE A 63 11.22 13.03 -10.38
C PHE A 63 12.27 13.08 -9.30
N GLU A 64 11.84 13.38 -8.07
CA GLU A 64 12.74 13.46 -6.94
C GLU A 64 13.15 12.06 -6.48
N LYS A 65 14.35 11.94 -5.91
CA LYS A 65 14.70 10.73 -5.16
C LYS A 65 13.92 10.74 -3.85
N LEU A 66 13.14 9.70 -3.62
CA LEU A 66 12.33 9.53 -2.41
C LEU A 66 12.95 8.47 -1.51
N LEU A 67 12.86 8.68 -0.21
CA LEU A 67 13.18 7.65 0.79
C LEU A 67 12.13 6.53 0.78
N PRO A 68 12.42 5.35 1.33
CA PRO A 68 11.47 4.24 1.29
C PRO A 68 10.10 4.55 1.87
N ASP A 69 10.02 5.16 3.06
CA ASP A 69 8.74 5.57 3.67
C ASP A 69 7.95 6.55 2.77
N GLN A 70 8.66 7.43 2.05
CA GLN A 70 8.04 8.35 1.09
C GLN A 70 7.55 7.62 -0.16
N LEU A 71 8.26 6.56 -0.59
CA LEU A 71 7.82 5.69 -1.68
C LEU A 71 6.57 4.91 -1.28
N VAL A 72 6.52 4.34 -0.08
CA VAL A 72 5.30 3.68 0.44
C VAL A 72 4.12 4.65 0.36
N LEU A 73 4.26 5.85 0.92
CA LEU A 73 3.21 6.87 0.86
C LEU A 73 2.84 7.24 -0.58
N LEU A 74 3.81 7.43 -1.48
CA LEU A 74 3.53 7.69 -2.89
C LEU A 74 2.70 6.57 -3.51
N LEU A 75 3.09 5.31 -3.31
CA LEU A 75 2.43 4.15 -3.89
C LEU A 75 1.03 3.95 -3.30
N GLU A 76 0.81 4.24 -2.03
CA GLU A 76 -0.53 4.24 -1.40
C GLU A 76 -1.49 5.22 -2.09
N HIS A 77 -1.06 6.46 -2.33
CA HIS A 77 -1.88 7.44 -3.06
C HIS A 77 -2.13 7.02 -4.52
N LEU A 78 -1.18 6.31 -5.13
CA LEU A 78 -1.34 5.76 -6.47
C LEU A 78 -2.28 4.54 -6.48
N LEU A 79 -2.29 3.74 -5.41
CA LEU A 79 -3.23 2.65 -5.19
C LEU A 79 -4.67 3.16 -5.03
N GLU A 80 -4.91 4.41 -4.68
CA GLU A 80 -6.28 4.98 -4.70
C GLU A 80 -6.78 5.28 -6.13
N GLN A 81 -5.88 5.35 -7.12
CA GLN A 81 -6.26 5.70 -8.48
C GLN A 81 -7.03 4.54 -9.14
N LYS A 82 -8.12 4.88 -9.83
CA LYS A 82 -8.95 3.89 -10.55
C LYS A 82 -8.16 3.21 -11.67
N THR A 83 -7.32 3.95 -12.38
CA THR A 83 -6.54 3.43 -13.50
C THR A 83 -5.13 4.01 -13.52
N LEU A 84 -4.14 3.13 -13.71
CA LEU A 84 -2.78 3.50 -14.07
C LEU A 84 -2.41 2.79 -15.38
N SER A 85 -1.83 3.53 -16.31
CA SER A 85 -1.43 3.01 -17.60
C SER A 85 -0.19 2.11 -17.44
N PRO A 86 -0.04 1.06 -18.28
CA PRO A 86 1.16 0.23 -18.27
C PRO A 86 2.46 1.01 -18.48
N ARG A 87 2.41 2.14 -19.19
CA ARG A 87 3.57 3.04 -19.37
C ARG A 87 3.93 3.73 -18.07
N THR A 88 2.95 4.20 -17.32
CA THR A 88 3.14 4.85 -16.02
C THR A 88 3.78 3.87 -15.03
N LEU A 89 3.22 2.65 -14.92
CA LEU A 89 3.76 1.60 -14.06
C LEU A 89 5.20 1.23 -14.45
N GLN A 90 5.48 1.13 -15.76
CA GLN A 90 6.84 0.88 -16.23
C GLN A 90 7.79 2.03 -15.90
N SER A 91 7.35 3.28 -16.02
CA SER A 91 8.14 4.45 -15.64
C SER A 91 8.39 4.48 -14.13
N LEU A 92 7.39 4.21 -13.29
CA LEU A 92 7.53 4.13 -11.82
C LEU A 92 8.62 3.13 -11.41
N GLN A 93 8.56 1.91 -11.94
CA GLN A 93 9.58 0.88 -11.68
C GLN A 93 10.98 1.35 -12.09
N ARG A 94 11.13 2.03 -13.23
CA ARG A 94 12.46 2.52 -13.67
C ARG A 94 12.96 3.70 -12.84
N THR A 95 12.07 4.60 -12.44
CA THR A 95 12.46 5.80 -11.69
C THR A 95 12.92 5.43 -10.29
N TYR A 96 12.21 4.52 -9.61
CA TYR A 96 12.43 4.22 -8.20
C TYR A 96 12.99 2.83 -7.92
N HIS A 97 13.20 1.99 -8.95
CA HIS A 97 13.70 0.62 -8.82
C HIS A 97 12.89 -0.20 -7.80
N LEU A 98 11.55 -0.11 -7.86
CA LEU A 98 10.64 -0.57 -6.80
C LEU A 98 10.83 -2.05 -6.41
N GLN A 99 11.08 -2.91 -7.39
CA GLN A 99 11.34 -4.34 -7.15
C GLN A 99 12.60 -4.63 -6.30
N ASP A 100 13.53 -3.67 -6.18
CA ASP A 100 14.82 -3.81 -5.51
C ASP A 100 14.85 -3.00 -4.19
N GLN A 101 13.70 -2.46 -3.77
CA GLN A 101 13.52 -1.75 -2.49
C GLN A 101 13.21 -2.75 -1.36
N ASP A 102 13.02 -2.25 -0.14
CA ASP A 102 12.61 -3.09 0.99
C ASP A 102 11.23 -3.75 0.80
N ALA A 103 10.87 -4.63 1.74
CA ALA A 103 9.65 -5.43 1.68
C ALA A 103 8.37 -4.57 1.62
N GLU A 104 8.32 -3.43 2.29
CA GLU A 104 7.12 -2.61 2.34
C GLU A 104 6.87 -1.90 1.00
N VAL A 105 7.93 -1.35 0.41
CA VAL A 105 7.85 -0.77 -0.94
C VAL A 105 7.55 -1.84 -1.98
N ARG A 106 8.19 -3.02 -1.90
CA ARG A 106 7.91 -4.14 -2.81
C ARG A 106 6.48 -4.65 -2.69
N HIS A 107 5.92 -4.69 -1.48
CA HIS A 107 4.53 -5.06 -1.25
C HIS A 107 3.58 -4.09 -1.97
N ARG A 108 3.71 -2.78 -1.72
CA ARG A 108 2.90 -1.74 -2.38
C ARG A 108 3.01 -1.77 -3.91
N TRP A 109 4.22 -2.06 -4.40
CA TRP A 109 4.43 -2.25 -5.84
C TRP A 109 3.70 -3.47 -6.39
N CYS A 110 3.72 -4.60 -5.68
CA CYS A 110 2.98 -5.80 -6.08
C CYS A 110 1.47 -5.56 -6.09
N GLU A 111 0.92 -4.83 -5.11
CA GLU A 111 -0.50 -4.44 -5.11
C GLU A 111 -0.86 -3.65 -6.37
N LEU A 112 -0.03 -2.69 -6.79
CA LEU A 112 -0.25 -1.94 -8.04
C LEU A 112 -0.21 -2.84 -9.28
N ILE A 113 0.70 -3.81 -9.32
CA ILE A 113 0.80 -4.77 -10.41
C ILE A 113 -0.49 -5.61 -10.51
N VAL A 114 -0.97 -6.11 -9.38
CA VAL A 114 -2.18 -6.94 -9.28
C VAL A 114 -3.40 -6.11 -9.65
N LYS A 115 -3.61 -4.97 -8.98
CA LYS A 115 -4.75 -4.07 -9.19
C LYS A 115 -4.92 -3.66 -10.66
N HIS A 116 -3.82 -3.37 -11.34
CA HIS A 116 -3.85 -2.88 -12.73
C HIS A 116 -3.53 -3.97 -13.77
N LYS A 117 -3.48 -5.24 -13.37
CA LYS A 117 -3.23 -6.40 -14.25
C LYS A 117 -1.98 -6.22 -15.11
N PHE A 118 -0.91 -5.68 -14.52
CA PHE A 118 0.33 -5.38 -15.23
C PHE A 118 1.19 -6.63 -15.42
N THR A 119 0.75 -7.51 -16.31
CA THR A 119 1.31 -8.86 -16.56
C THR A 119 2.81 -8.90 -16.79
N LYS A 120 3.41 -7.85 -17.36
CA LYS A 120 4.86 -7.76 -17.60
C LYS A 120 5.70 -7.81 -16.32
N ALA A 121 5.11 -7.45 -15.18
CA ALA A 121 5.78 -7.41 -13.89
C ALA A 121 5.32 -8.52 -12.93
N TYR A 122 4.58 -9.54 -13.41
CA TYR A 122 4.14 -10.66 -12.56
C TYR A 122 5.32 -11.42 -11.94
N LYS A 123 6.51 -11.40 -12.55
CA LYS A 123 7.72 -11.95 -11.93
C LYS A 123 8.07 -11.28 -10.59
N SER A 124 7.78 -9.99 -10.41
CA SER A 124 7.97 -9.29 -9.14
C SER A 124 7.01 -9.82 -8.07
N VAL A 125 5.76 -10.12 -8.45
CA VAL A 125 4.75 -10.73 -7.57
C VAL A 125 5.18 -12.15 -7.18
N GLU A 126 5.59 -12.97 -8.15
CA GLU A 126 6.06 -14.33 -7.88
C GLU A 126 7.27 -14.35 -6.93
N ARG A 127 8.21 -13.42 -7.12
CA ARG A 127 9.38 -13.26 -6.24
C ARG A 127 8.94 -12.87 -4.82
N PHE A 128 8.08 -11.86 -4.68
CA PHE A 128 7.62 -11.38 -3.39
C PHE A 128 6.90 -12.47 -2.59
N LEU A 129 6.02 -13.26 -3.23
CA LEU A 129 5.32 -14.37 -2.57
C LEU A 129 6.26 -15.49 -2.10
N GLN A 130 7.45 -15.62 -2.70
CA GLN A 130 8.46 -16.60 -2.30
C GLN A 130 9.35 -16.07 -1.18
N GLU A 131 9.74 -14.80 -1.25
CA GLU A 131 10.75 -14.19 -0.36
C GLU A 131 10.13 -13.59 0.91
N ASP A 132 8.90 -13.04 0.86
CA ASP A 132 8.29 -12.26 1.96
C ASP A 132 6.96 -12.86 2.41
N GLN A 133 7.00 -14.13 2.82
CA GLN A 133 5.80 -14.96 3.06
C GLN A 133 4.82 -14.35 4.08
N ALA A 134 5.31 -13.69 5.12
CA ALA A 134 4.45 -13.07 6.14
C ALA A 134 3.56 -11.95 5.57
N MET A 135 4.13 -11.07 4.74
CA MET A 135 3.35 -10.05 4.02
C MET A 135 2.63 -10.63 2.80
N GLY A 136 3.14 -11.74 2.24
CA GLY A 136 2.58 -12.42 1.08
C GLY A 136 1.17 -12.95 1.29
N VAL A 137 0.77 -13.30 2.52
CA VAL A 137 -0.60 -13.75 2.83
C VAL A 137 -1.65 -12.72 2.41
N TYR A 138 -1.40 -11.43 2.65
CA TYR A 138 -2.28 -10.34 2.21
C TYR A 138 -2.40 -10.32 0.68
N LEU A 139 -1.27 -10.42 -0.01
CA LEU A 139 -1.20 -10.38 -1.46
C LEU A 139 -1.89 -11.57 -2.13
N TYR A 140 -1.91 -12.75 -1.49
CA TYR A 140 -2.75 -13.87 -1.93
C TYR A 140 -4.24 -13.50 -1.92
N GLY A 141 -4.70 -12.80 -0.89
CA GLY A 141 -6.06 -12.27 -0.83
C GLY A 141 -6.38 -11.33 -2.00
N GLU A 142 -5.49 -10.36 -2.28
CA GLU A 142 -5.64 -9.45 -3.43
C GLU A 142 -5.71 -10.18 -4.78
N LEU A 143 -4.88 -11.23 -4.96
CA LEU A 143 -4.89 -12.06 -6.17
C LEU A 143 -6.19 -12.85 -6.33
N MET A 144 -6.86 -13.21 -5.23
CA MET A 144 -8.14 -13.93 -5.25
C MET A 144 -9.35 -13.01 -5.44
N VAL A 145 -9.31 -11.82 -4.84
CA VAL A 145 -10.33 -10.78 -5.06
C VAL A 145 -10.38 -10.36 -6.53
N SER A 146 -9.24 -10.44 -7.23
CA SER A 146 -9.21 -10.27 -8.68
C SER A 146 -9.87 -11.45 -9.40
N GLU A 147 -10.86 -11.17 -10.23
CA GLU A 147 -11.50 -12.13 -11.14
C GLU A 147 -10.61 -12.50 -12.36
N ASP A 148 -9.28 -12.34 -12.24
CA ASP A 148 -8.33 -12.62 -13.31
C ASP A 148 -7.74 -14.03 -13.20
N ALA A 149 -8.10 -14.91 -14.13
CA ALA A 149 -7.65 -16.30 -14.15
C ALA A 149 -6.11 -16.45 -14.16
N ARG A 150 -5.37 -15.49 -14.75
CA ARG A 150 -3.89 -15.55 -14.75
C ARG A 150 -3.32 -15.25 -13.37
N GLN A 151 -3.92 -14.32 -12.64
CA GLN A 151 -3.55 -14.01 -11.26
C GLN A 151 -3.88 -15.16 -10.32
N GLN A 152 -5.05 -15.78 -10.48
CA GLN A 152 -5.41 -16.97 -9.71
C GLN A 152 -4.46 -18.14 -9.96
N GLN A 153 -4.10 -18.38 -11.23
CA GLN A 153 -3.14 -19.42 -11.57
C GLN A 153 -1.73 -19.10 -11.03
N LEU A 154 -1.31 -17.83 -11.08
CA LEU A 154 -0.05 -17.37 -10.49
C LEU A 154 -0.01 -17.64 -8.99
N ALA A 155 -1.07 -17.30 -8.27
CA ALA A 155 -1.20 -17.55 -6.85
C ALA A 155 -1.07 -19.05 -6.54
N ARG A 156 -1.87 -19.90 -7.19
CA ARG A 156 -1.81 -21.37 -7.00
C ARG A 156 -0.39 -21.90 -7.25
N ARG A 157 0.26 -21.51 -8.36
CA ARG A 157 1.64 -21.94 -8.66
C ARG A 157 2.65 -21.48 -7.61
N CYS A 158 2.52 -20.26 -7.11
CA CYS A 158 3.42 -19.76 -6.07
C CYS A 158 3.21 -20.50 -4.76
N PHE A 159 1.94 -20.69 -4.36
CA PHE A 159 1.61 -21.38 -3.12
C PHE A 159 2.09 -22.83 -3.12
N GLU A 160 1.90 -23.57 -4.21
CA GLU A 160 2.41 -24.95 -4.33
C GLU A 160 3.93 -25.04 -4.14
N ARG A 161 4.68 -23.99 -4.47
CA ARG A 161 6.13 -23.94 -4.28
C ARG A 161 6.56 -23.56 -2.88
N THR A 162 5.74 -22.79 -2.15
CA THR A 162 6.14 -22.16 -0.88
C THR A 162 5.41 -22.74 0.33
N LYS A 163 4.31 -23.47 0.16
CA LYS A 163 3.44 -23.96 1.25
C LYS A 163 4.17 -24.75 2.34
N GLU A 164 5.24 -25.45 2.00
CA GLU A 164 6.05 -26.23 2.96
C GLU A 164 7.00 -25.36 3.78
N GLN A 165 7.33 -24.16 3.29
CA GLN A 165 8.22 -23.20 3.94
C GLN A 165 7.46 -22.17 4.78
N MET A 166 6.18 -21.95 4.44
CA MET A 166 5.30 -21.06 5.18
C MET A 166 5.02 -21.57 6.60
N ASP A 167 4.74 -20.64 7.51
CA ASP A 167 4.20 -21.04 8.80
C ASP A 167 2.85 -21.75 8.61
N ARG A 168 2.57 -22.73 9.48
CA ARG A 168 1.42 -23.62 9.32
C ARG A 168 0.07 -22.88 9.27
N SER A 169 -0.07 -21.83 10.08
CA SER A 169 -1.28 -20.99 10.12
C SER A 169 -1.49 -20.23 8.81
N SER A 170 -0.46 -19.56 8.30
CA SER A 170 -0.49 -18.81 7.05
C SER A 170 -0.72 -19.74 5.86
N ALA A 171 -0.08 -20.92 5.85
CA ALA A 171 -0.29 -21.91 4.81
C ALA A 171 -1.76 -22.38 4.76
N GLN A 172 -2.37 -22.60 5.93
CA GLN A 172 -3.78 -22.97 6.02
C GLN A 172 -4.69 -21.86 5.49
N VAL A 173 -4.49 -20.62 5.94
CA VAL A 173 -5.28 -19.46 5.49
C VAL A 173 -5.19 -19.28 3.97
N VAL A 174 -3.98 -19.40 3.40
CA VAL A 174 -3.79 -19.26 1.95
C VAL A 174 -4.41 -20.45 1.19
N ALA A 175 -4.36 -21.67 1.72
CA ALA A 175 -5.02 -22.82 1.12
C ALA A 175 -6.55 -22.61 1.05
N GLU A 176 -7.17 -22.15 2.13
CA GLU A 176 -8.61 -21.86 2.20
C GLU A 176 -9.05 -20.76 1.22
N MET A 177 -8.17 -19.80 0.91
CA MET A 177 -8.45 -18.79 -0.11
C MET A 177 -8.35 -19.33 -1.55
N LEU A 178 -7.50 -20.34 -1.78
CA LEU A 178 -7.17 -20.82 -3.13
C LEU A 178 -8.03 -22.01 -3.58
N PHE A 179 -8.52 -22.85 -2.68
CA PHE A 179 -9.16 -24.13 -2.99
C PHE A 179 -10.50 -24.28 -2.28
#